data_AF-A0A0C2FN73-F1
#
_entry.id   AF-A0A0C2FN73-F1
#
_cell.length_a   1.000
_cell.length_b   1.000
_cell.length_c   1.000
_cell.angle_alpha   90.00
_cell.angle_beta   90.00
_cell.angle_gamma   90.00
#
_symmetry.space_group_name_H-M   'P 1'
#
loop_
_entity.id
_entity.type
_entity.pdbx_description
1 polymer ?
#
loop_
_entity_poly.entity_id
_entity_poly.type
_entity_poly.pdbx_seq_one_letter_code
_entity_poly.pdbx_strand_id
1 'polypeptide(L)'
;MGCGFTSVQGGMGSMSGSSAAIRAAASLSDQHQHLAKDLFNAAFMSVWTELTEELQDRLTGSLLTALETSNHPDVIQTILNLAEFMDHSERGPLPIAYDRLGKSAEETKAYAKALRYKELQIHKHLNRGGGGLTTEDCQALITYANKLNVQEEAAGVVRYAEQHEMVIPMLGRWYEKLNEWEKALEAYMTDPEPLSDEMVGHQMRCLEA
;
A
#
# COMPACT_ATOMS: atom_id res chain seq x y z
N MET A 1 -6.91 26.86 -16.41
CA MET A 1 -7.27 25.81 -15.43
C MET A 1 -5.97 25.32 -14.82
N GLY A 2 -5.54 25.93 -13.71
CA GLY A 2 -4.21 25.76 -13.15
C GLY A 2 -4.17 26.40 -11.78
N CYS A 3 -4.91 25.82 -10.84
CA CYS A 3 -4.93 26.23 -9.45
C CYS A 3 -4.99 24.94 -8.61
N GLY A 4 -3.85 24.50 -8.11
CA GLY A 4 -3.75 23.32 -7.25
C GLY A 4 -2.32 23.05 -6.78
N PHE A 5 -1.34 23.13 -7.68
CA PHE A 5 0.07 22.87 -7.36
C PHE A 5 0.85 24.08 -6.85
N THR A 6 0.44 25.30 -7.19
CA THR A 6 1.15 26.53 -6.80
C THR A 6 1.01 26.89 -5.32
N SER A 7 0.01 26.36 -4.61
CA SER A 7 -0.22 26.74 -3.21
C SER A 7 0.66 25.98 -2.20
N VAL A 8 1.27 24.85 -2.60
CA VAL A 8 2.21 24.11 -1.74
C VAL A 8 3.65 24.59 -1.96
N GLN A 9 3.98 25.06 -3.16
CA GLN A 9 5.31 25.60 -3.49
C GLN A 9 5.60 26.97 -2.86
N GLY A 10 4.58 27.81 -2.64
CA GLY A 10 4.76 29.16 -2.08
C GLY A 10 5.20 29.21 -0.61
N GLY A 11 5.10 28.11 0.14
CA GLY A 11 5.49 28.04 1.55
C GLY A 11 6.96 27.66 1.82
N MET A 12 7.69 27.20 0.80
CA MET A 12 9.07 26.71 0.94
C MET A 12 10.15 27.78 0.65
N GLY A 13 9.76 28.99 0.24
CA GLY A 13 10.67 30.03 -0.24
C GLY A 13 11.52 30.75 0.82
N SER A 14 11.33 30.49 2.13
CA SER A 14 12.07 31.22 3.18
C SER A 14 12.67 30.35 4.28
N MET A 15 12.73 29.02 4.12
CA MET A 15 13.40 28.15 5.09
C MET A 15 14.86 27.92 4.67
N SER A 16 15.77 28.41 5.50
CA SER A 16 17.23 28.40 5.37
C SER A 16 17.88 27.00 5.27
N GLY A 17 17.08 25.93 5.22
CA GLY A 17 17.49 24.54 5.42
C GLY A 17 17.77 23.69 4.20
N SER A 18 17.33 24.12 3.02
CA SER A 18 17.60 23.35 1.79
C SER A 18 19.11 23.39 1.49
N SER A 19 19.79 22.25 1.35
CA SER A 19 21.22 22.20 0.97
C SER A 19 21.51 23.07 -0.25
N ALA A 20 22.72 23.65 -0.35
CA ALA A 20 23.11 24.51 -1.47
C ALA A 20 22.87 23.86 -2.84
N ALA A 21 23.04 22.54 -2.92
CA ALA A 21 22.73 21.75 -4.11
C ALA A 21 21.22 21.70 -4.42
N ILE A 22 20.36 21.59 -3.42
CA ILE A 22 18.90 21.57 -3.58
C ILE A 22 18.37 22.95 -3.95
N ARG A 23 18.95 24.03 -3.40
CA ARG A 23 18.60 25.41 -3.82
C ARG A 23 19.00 25.69 -5.26
N ALA A 24 20.19 25.23 -5.68
CA ALA A 24 20.64 25.34 -7.06
C ALA A 24 19.81 24.47 -8.03
N ALA A 25 19.29 23.34 -7.55
CA ALA A 25 18.44 22.49 -8.35
C ALA A 25 16.97 22.96 -8.38
N ALA A 26 16.52 23.72 -7.38
CA ALA A 26 15.20 24.36 -7.36
C ALA A 26 15.04 25.36 -8.52
N SER A 27 16.05 26.19 -8.80
CA SER A 27 16.03 27.11 -9.94
C SER A 27 16.05 26.39 -11.30
N LEU A 28 16.55 25.15 -11.36
CA LEU A 28 16.55 24.31 -12.56
C LEU A 28 15.24 23.50 -12.72
N SER A 29 14.53 23.25 -11.61
CA SER A 29 13.29 22.47 -11.56
C SER A 29 12.10 23.16 -12.22
N ASP A 30 12.07 24.50 -12.20
CA ASP A 30 11.05 25.31 -12.89
C ASP A 30 11.07 25.13 -14.41
N GLN A 31 12.22 24.72 -14.97
CA GLN A 31 12.41 24.46 -16.39
C GLN A 31 12.27 22.96 -16.73
N HIS A 32 12.37 22.08 -15.73
CA HIS A 32 12.39 20.64 -15.91
C HIS A 32 11.56 19.91 -14.83
N GLN A 33 10.28 19.70 -15.14
CA GLN A 33 9.31 19.03 -14.24
C GLN A 33 9.72 17.61 -13.82
N HIS A 34 10.51 16.91 -14.63
CA HIS A 34 11.07 15.58 -14.28
C HIS A 34 12.10 15.67 -13.16
N LEU A 35 13.02 16.64 -13.25
CA LEU A 35 14.04 16.87 -12.23
C LEU A 35 13.41 17.25 -10.89
N ALA A 36 12.30 18.00 -10.91
CA ALA A 36 11.54 18.34 -9.71
C ALA A 36 11.04 17.10 -8.95
N LYS A 37 10.57 16.07 -9.69
CA LYS A 37 10.08 14.81 -9.10
C LYS A 37 11.23 13.99 -8.49
N ASP A 38 12.37 13.93 -9.17
CA ASP A 38 13.54 13.17 -8.69
C ASP A 38 14.15 13.79 -7.42
N LEU A 39 14.09 15.12 -7.29
CA LEU A 39 14.64 15.84 -6.14
C LEU A 39 13.66 15.97 -4.98
N PHE A 40 12.36 15.75 -5.19
CA PHE A 40 11.34 15.98 -4.19
C PHE A 40 11.63 15.25 -2.87
N ASN A 41 11.98 13.96 -2.94
CA ASN A 41 12.26 13.14 -1.76
C ASN A 41 13.47 13.66 -0.97
N ALA A 42 14.57 14.01 -1.66
CA ALA A 42 15.77 14.56 -1.05
C ALA A 42 15.53 15.96 -0.46
N ALA A 43 14.77 16.80 -1.18
CA ALA A 43 14.38 18.13 -0.72
C ALA A 43 13.50 18.04 0.53
N PHE A 44 12.49 17.16 0.50
CA PHE A 44 11.63 16.91 1.64
C PHE A 44 12.44 16.48 2.85
N MET A 45 13.35 15.51 2.70
CA MET A 45 14.19 15.04 3.80
C MET A 45 15.05 16.16 4.39
N SER A 46 15.67 17.00 3.55
CA SER A 46 16.48 18.13 4.03
C SER A 46 15.66 19.11 4.89
N VAL A 47 14.42 19.37 4.50
CA VAL A 47 13.51 20.23 5.27
C VAL A 47 13.03 19.49 6.53
N TRP A 48 12.60 18.24 6.40
CA TRP A 48 12.05 17.42 7.47
C TRP A 48 12.99 17.35 8.68
N THR A 49 14.30 17.23 8.44
CA THR A 49 15.31 17.15 9.51
C THR A 49 15.50 18.43 10.31
N GLU A 50 15.04 19.57 9.80
CA GLU A 50 15.15 20.88 10.46
C GLU A 50 13.84 21.33 11.11
N LEU A 51 12.73 20.63 10.84
CA LEU A 51 11.44 20.96 11.42
C LEU A 51 11.38 20.59 12.91
N THR A 52 10.66 21.39 13.69
CA THR A 52 10.24 21.02 15.04
C THR A 52 9.20 19.90 14.98
N GLU A 53 9.05 19.15 16.07
CA GLU A 53 8.04 18.07 16.16
C GLU A 53 6.62 18.57 15.82
N GLU A 54 6.24 19.75 16.33
CA GLU A 54 4.94 20.37 16.01
C GLU A 54 4.75 20.62 14.51
N LEU A 55 5.80 21.06 13.81
CA LEU A 55 5.75 21.29 12.37
C LEU A 55 5.75 19.97 11.58
N GLN A 56 6.47 18.95 12.05
CA GLN A 56 6.44 17.61 11.49
C GLN A 56 5.03 16.99 11.61
N ASP A 57 4.37 17.16 12.76
CA ASP A 57 2.99 16.69 12.96
C ASP A 57 2.00 17.39 12.03
N ARG A 58 2.10 18.72 11.90
CA ARG A 58 1.27 19.50 10.97
C ARG A 58 1.50 19.09 9.51
N LEU A 59 2.75 18.86 9.12
CA LEU A 59 3.09 18.43 7.77
C LEU A 59 2.58 17.01 7.50
N THR A 60 2.72 16.10 8.47
CA THR A 60 2.16 14.75 8.39
C THR A 60 0.64 14.80 8.23
N GLY A 61 -0.05 15.60 9.03
CA GLY A 61 -1.50 15.80 8.90
C GLY A 61 -1.91 16.33 7.52
N SER A 62 -1.09 17.19 6.92
CA SER A 62 -1.31 17.69 5.56
C SER A 62 -1.12 16.59 4.50
N LEU A 63 -0.07 15.76 4.63
CA LEU A 63 0.16 14.61 3.75
C LEU A 63 -0.96 13.57 3.86
N LEU A 64 -1.44 13.30 5.08
CA LEU A 64 -2.55 12.41 5.35
C LEU A 64 -3.84 12.89 4.69
N THR A 65 -4.14 14.19 4.83
CA THR A 65 -5.31 14.80 4.18
C THR A 65 -5.20 14.67 2.66
N ALA A 66 -4.02 14.91 2.08
CA ALA A 66 -3.80 14.75 0.65
C ALA A 66 -3.95 13.29 0.18
N LEU A 67 -3.51 12.32 0.96
CA LEU A 67 -3.70 10.89 0.65
C LEU A 67 -5.18 10.49 0.62
N GLU A 68 -6.00 11.03 1.53
CA GLU A 68 -7.42 10.64 1.66
C GLU A 68 -8.38 11.42 0.76
N THR A 69 -8.05 12.67 0.43
CA THR A 69 -8.99 13.58 -0.26
C THR A 69 -8.62 13.86 -1.71
N SER A 70 -7.37 13.59 -2.11
CA SER A 70 -6.94 13.85 -3.48
C SER A 70 -7.56 12.86 -4.45
N ASN A 71 -8.16 13.40 -5.52
CA ASN A 71 -8.63 12.63 -6.67
C ASN A 71 -7.56 12.46 -7.75
N HIS A 72 -6.32 12.87 -7.48
CA HIS A 72 -5.21 12.83 -8.41
C HIS A 72 -4.23 11.71 -8.04
N PRO A 73 -4.19 10.58 -8.79
CA PRO A 73 -3.31 9.46 -8.52
C PRO A 73 -1.83 9.85 -8.45
N ASP A 74 -1.38 10.81 -9.27
CA ASP A 74 -0.01 11.30 -9.28
C ASP A 74 0.43 11.90 -7.94
N VAL A 75 -0.49 12.60 -7.24
CA VAL A 75 -0.23 13.17 -5.92
C VAL A 75 -0.08 12.05 -4.90
N ILE A 76 -1.01 11.09 -4.91
CA ILE A 76 -0.98 9.93 -4.01
C ILE A 76 0.31 9.14 -4.23
N GLN A 77 0.67 8.83 -5.48
CA GLN A 77 1.90 8.12 -5.81
C GLN A 77 3.16 8.88 -5.36
N THR A 78 3.17 10.21 -5.50
CA THR A 78 4.28 11.04 -5.00
C THR A 78 4.46 10.89 -3.49
N ILE A 79 3.36 10.91 -2.73
CA ILE A 79 3.39 10.72 -1.27
C ILE A 79 3.79 9.29 -0.91
N LEU A 80 3.30 8.28 -1.64
CA LEU A 80 3.69 6.88 -1.43
C LEU A 80 5.17 6.61 -1.74
N ASN A 81 5.74 7.33 -2.70
CA ASN A 81 7.18 7.29 -3.01
C ASN A 81 8.00 7.98 -1.92
N LEU A 82 7.49 9.08 -1.36
CA LEU A 82 8.12 9.74 -0.23
C LEU A 82 8.12 8.86 1.02
N ALA A 83 6.98 8.23 1.34
CA ALA A 83 6.89 7.33 2.49
C ALA A 83 7.88 6.16 2.38
N GLU A 84 7.97 5.51 1.22
CA GLU A 84 8.97 4.46 0.97
C GLU A 84 10.41 4.99 1.07
N PHE A 85 10.68 6.19 0.55
CA PHE A 85 12.01 6.79 0.67
C PHE A 85 12.39 7.04 2.14
N MET A 86 11.45 7.51 2.95
CA MET A 86 11.65 7.76 4.37
C MET A 86 11.88 6.45 5.16
N ASP A 87 11.18 5.35 4.83
CA ASP A 87 11.38 4.03 5.45
C ASP A 87 12.84 3.56 5.39
N HIS A 88 13.54 3.84 4.29
CA HIS A 88 14.93 3.44 4.07
C HIS A 88 15.95 4.48 4.55
N SER A 89 15.49 5.59 5.11
CA SER A 89 16.34 6.67 5.56
C SER A 89 16.80 6.51 7.01
N GLU A 90 17.85 7.24 7.38
CA GLU A 90 18.33 7.30 8.77
C GLU A 90 17.30 7.88 9.74
N ARG A 91 16.28 8.61 9.25
CA ARG A 91 15.20 9.18 10.08
C ARG A 91 14.08 8.19 10.35
N GLY A 92 14.04 7.09 9.62
CA GLY A 92 12.98 6.10 9.74
C GLY A 92 11.65 6.55 9.11
N PRO A 93 10.60 5.73 9.29
CA PRO A 93 9.32 5.90 8.62
C PRO A 93 8.62 7.20 9.02
N LEU A 94 7.87 7.79 8.10
CA LEU A 94 6.94 8.87 8.44
C LEU A 94 5.95 8.39 9.50
N PRO A 95 5.45 9.28 10.39
CA PRO A 95 4.44 8.94 11.39
C PRO A 95 3.05 8.79 10.77
N ILE A 96 2.95 7.94 9.74
CA ILE A 96 1.75 7.57 9.01
C ILE A 96 1.55 6.07 9.20
N ALA A 97 0.32 5.67 9.52
CA ALA A 97 0.01 4.26 9.71
C ALA A 97 0.00 3.49 8.38
N TYR A 98 0.59 2.28 8.36
CA TYR A 98 0.76 1.48 7.15
C TYR A 98 -0.57 1.04 6.51
N ASP A 99 -1.64 0.89 7.30
CA ASP A 99 -2.99 0.61 6.82
C ASP A 99 -3.48 1.72 5.87
N ARG A 100 -3.21 2.98 6.21
CA ARG A 100 -3.57 4.13 5.37
C ARG A 100 -2.76 4.17 4.09
N LEU A 101 -1.45 3.95 4.17
CA LEU A 101 -0.58 3.90 2.99
C LEU A 101 -0.94 2.72 2.08
N GLY A 102 -1.23 1.56 2.65
CA GLY A 102 -1.66 0.36 1.94
C GLY A 102 -2.97 0.58 1.18
N LYS A 103 -3.97 1.20 1.82
CA LYS A 103 -5.24 1.55 1.18
C LYS A 103 -5.04 2.49 -0.02
N SER A 104 -4.30 3.58 0.16
CA SER A 104 -4.02 4.51 -0.95
C SER A 104 -3.19 3.87 -2.06
N ALA A 105 -2.29 2.95 -1.73
CA ALA A 105 -1.53 2.17 -2.72
C ALA A 105 -2.45 1.23 -3.52
N GLU A 106 -3.41 0.59 -2.87
CA GLU A 106 -4.41 -0.25 -3.53
C GLU A 106 -5.31 0.58 -4.47
N GLU A 107 -5.81 1.72 -4.02
CA GLU A 107 -6.65 2.64 -4.82
C GLU A 107 -5.93 3.14 -6.08
N THR A 108 -4.61 3.34 -5.99
CA THR A 108 -3.77 3.75 -7.12
C THR A 108 -3.18 2.57 -7.91
N LYS A 109 -3.58 1.33 -7.61
CA LYS A 109 -3.11 0.09 -8.23
C LYS A 109 -1.61 -0.16 -8.09
N ALA A 110 -0.96 0.46 -7.11
CA ALA A 110 0.43 0.20 -6.73
C ALA A 110 0.51 -1.06 -5.85
N TYR A 111 0.11 -2.22 -6.39
CA TYR A 111 -0.08 -3.46 -5.62
C TYR A 111 1.17 -3.95 -4.90
N ALA A 112 2.37 -3.70 -5.45
CA ALA A 112 3.64 -4.04 -4.77
C ALA A 112 3.82 -3.24 -3.47
N LYS A 113 3.47 -1.95 -3.48
CA LYS A 113 3.48 -1.12 -2.26
C LYS A 113 2.38 -1.53 -1.31
N ALA A 114 1.17 -1.82 -1.81
CA ALA A 114 0.05 -2.28 -0.99
C ALA A 114 0.40 -3.58 -0.25
N LEU A 115 1.01 -4.54 -0.95
CA LEU A 115 1.51 -5.78 -0.38
C LEU A 115 2.55 -5.51 0.72
N ARG A 116 3.61 -4.75 0.42
CA ARG A 116 4.63 -4.38 1.40
C ARG A 116 4.04 -3.74 2.65
N TYR A 117 3.13 -2.77 2.51
CA TYR A 117 2.51 -2.10 3.66
C TYR A 117 1.63 -3.05 4.48
N LYS A 118 0.95 -4.00 3.83
CA LYS A 118 0.20 -5.07 4.51
C LYS A 118 1.14 -5.98 5.30
N GLU A 119 2.25 -6.42 4.73
CA GLU A 119 3.26 -7.21 5.43
C GLU A 119 3.87 -6.46 6.63
N LEU A 120 4.20 -5.18 6.46
CA LEU A 120 4.72 -4.33 7.56
C LEU A 120 3.70 -4.16 8.68
N GLN A 121 2.41 -4.03 8.34
CA GLN A 121 1.32 -4.00 9.31
C GLN A 121 1.24 -5.30 10.10
N ILE A 122 1.25 -6.45 9.41
CA ILE A 122 1.21 -7.79 10.01
C ILE A 122 2.43 -8.01 10.90
N HIS A 123 3.63 -7.72 10.39
CA HIS A 123 4.88 -7.86 11.14
C HIS A 123 4.87 -7.03 12.43
N LYS A 124 4.40 -5.77 12.36
CA LYS A 124 4.25 -4.90 13.53
C LYS A 124 3.22 -5.43 14.52
N HIS A 125 2.13 -6.02 14.05
CA HIS A 125 1.11 -6.64 14.90
C HIS A 125 1.66 -7.88 15.62
N LEU A 126 2.32 -8.79 14.90
CA LEU A 126 2.95 -9.99 15.46
C LEU A 126 4.00 -9.65 16.52
N ASN A 127 4.87 -8.66 16.25
CA ASN A 127 5.90 -8.23 17.19
C ASN A 127 5.34 -7.63 18.49
N ARG A 128 4.09 -7.15 18.48
CA ARG A 128 3.41 -6.61 19.67
C ARG A 128 2.71 -7.69 20.50
N GLY A 129 2.97 -8.96 20.21
CA GLY A 129 2.26 -10.09 20.82
C GLY A 129 0.87 -10.31 20.23
N GLY A 130 0.60 -9.76 19.04
CA GLY A 130 -0.57 -10.15 18.26
C GLY A 130 -0.53 -11.64 17.96
N GLY A 131 -1.71 -12.27 17.88
CA GLY A 131 -1.83 -13.64 17.39
C GLY A 131 -1.33 -13.79 15.95
N GLY A 132 -1.41 -15.00 15.39
CA GLY A 132 -1.09 -15.26 13.98
C GLY A 132 -1.89 -14.40 12.98
N LEU A 133 -1.69 -14.63 11.68
CA LEU A 133 -2.43 -13.87 10.66
C LEU A 133 -3.95 -14.06 10.83
N THR A 134 -4.71 -12.99 10.59
CA THR A 134 -6.18 -13.08 10.54
C THR A 134 -6.65 -13.51 9.15
N THR A 135 -7.92 -13.93 9.03
CA THR A 135 -8.50 -14.31 7.73
C THR A 135 -8.47 -13.13 6.75
N GLU A 136 -8.67 -11.90 7.23
CA GLU A 136 -8.59 -10.69 6.44
C GLU A 136 -7.17 -10.41 5.93
N ASP A 137 -6.15 -10.64 6.78
CA ASP A 137 -4.74 -10.50 6.39
C ASP A 137 -4.39 -11.48 5.27
N CYS A 138 -4.75 -12.76 5.45
CA CYS A 138 -4.54 -13.79 4.43
C CYS A 138 -5.26 -13.45 3.12
N GLN A 139 -6.52 -13.01 3.19
CA GLN A 139 -7.30 -12.61 2.01
C GLN A 139 -6.66 -11.44 1.26
N ALA A 140 -6.13 -10.43 1.98
CA ALA A 140 -5.45 -9.30 1.39
C ALA A 140 -4.15 -9.73 0.69
N LEU A 141 -3.30 -10.51 1.38
CA LEU A 141 -2.04 -11.03 0.82
C LEU A 141 -2.28 -11.85 -0.46
N ILE A 142 -3.22 -12.80 -0.42
CA ILE A 142 -3.58 -13.60 -1.61
C ILE A 142 -4.06 -12.70 -2.74
N THR A 143 -4.87 -11.68 -2.43
CA THR A 143 -5.38 -10.77 -3.46
C THR A 143 -4.25 -9.97 -4.11
N TYR A 144 -3.33 -9.41 -3.34
CA TYR A 144 -2.21 -8.64 -3.88
C TYR A 144 -1.21 -9.52 -4.63
N ALA A 145 -0.85 -10.68 -4.09
CA ALA A 145 0.02 -11.66 -4.76
C ALA A 145 -0.54 -12.06 -6.14
N ASN A 146 -1.86 -12.27 -6.23
CA ASN A 146 -2.51 -12.53 -7.51
C ASN A 146 -2.46 -11.36 -8.49
N LYS A 147 -2.68 -10.12 -8.00
CA LYS A 147 -2.54 -8.92 -8.85
C LYS A 147 -1.11 -8.71 -9.34
N LEU A 148 -0.12 -9.24 -8.62
CA LEU A 148 1.30 -9.20 -8.97
C LEU A 148 1.77 -10.43 -9.77
N ASN A 149 0.89 -11.40 -10.03
CA ASN A 149 1.22 -12.69 -10.64
C ASN A 149 2.29 -13.50 -9.87
N VAL A 150 2.31 -13.40 -8.54
CA VAL A 150 3.22 -14.14 -7.66
C VAL A 150 2.45 -15.28 -6.98
N GLN A 151 2.19 -16.34 -7.75
CA GLN A 151 1.35 -17.47 -7.31
C GLN A 151 1.91 -18.23 -6.10
N GLU A 152 3.24 -18.37 -6.02
CA GLU A 152 3.92 -19.05 -4.91
C GLU A 152 3.64 -18.38 -3.56
N GLU A 153 3.56 -17.04 -3.53
CA GLU A 153 3.28 -16.28 -2.32
C GLU A 153 1.83 -16.50 -1.87
N ALA A 154 0.88 -16.44 -2.81
CA ALA A 154 -0.52 -16.76 -2.53
C ALA A 154 -0.67 -18.20 -2.01
N ALA A 155 0.02 -19.17 -2.62
CA ALA A 155 -0.02 -20.57 -2.20
C ALA A 155 0.56 -20.75 -0.79
N GLY A 156 1.64 -20.03 -0.46
CA GLY A 156 2.21 -20.01 0.88
C GLY A 156 1.23 -19.51 1.94
N VAL A 157 0.47 -18.45 1.63
CA VAL A 157 -0.55 -17.90 2.54
C VAL A 157 -1.71 -18.87 2.75
N VAL A 158 -2.17 -19.55 1.69
CA VAL A 158 -3.21 -20.58 1.84
C VAL A 158 -2.73 -21.73 2.73
N ARG A 159 -1.51 -22.24 2.49
CA ARG A 159 -0.91 -23.29 3.33
C ARG A 159 -0.77 -22.86 4.79
N TYR A 160 -0.41 -21.61 5.04
CA TYR A 160 -0.37 -21.06 6.40
C TYR A 160 -1.75 -21.13 7.05
N ALA A 161 -2.80 -20.74 6.32
CA ALA A 161 -4.16 -20.72 6.85
C ALA A 161 -4.71 -22.14 7.11
N GLU A 162 -4.39 -23.12 6.26
CA GLU A 162 -4.69 -24.53 6.48
C GLU A 162 -4.00 -25.07 7.75
N GLN A 163 -2.71 -24.77 7.93
CA GLN A 163 -1.91 -25.23 9.08
C GLN A 163 -2.41 -24.68 10.42
N HIS A 164 -3.08 -23.52 10.40
CA HIS A 164 -3.62 -22.87 11.58
C HIS A 164 -5.14 -23.11 11.73
N GLU A 165 -5.71 -24.03 10.94
CA GLU A 165 -7.13 -24.39 10.97
C GLU A 165 -8.06 -23.17 10.89
N MET A 166 -7.68 -22.18 10.08
CA MET A 166 -8.43 -20.93 9.96
C MET A 166 -9.79 -21.17 9.32
N VAL A 167 -10.84 -20.59 9.90
CA VAL A 167 -12.18 -20.61 9.30
C VAL A 167 -12.22 -19.58 8.18
N ILE A 168 -12.23 -20.08 6.94
CA ILE A 168 -12.24 -19.28 5.71
C ILE A 168 -13.61 -19.41 5.04
N PRO A 169 -14.41 -18.34 5.01
CA PRO A 169 -15.67 -18.34 4.27
C PRO A 169 -15.41 -18.56 2.78
N MET A 170 -16.16 -19.48 2.17
CA MET A 170 -16.03 -19.82 0.75
C MET A 170 -14.58 -20.09 0.32
N LEU A 171 -13.90 -21.02 1.02
CA LEU A 171 -12.52 -21.42 0.77
C LEU A 171 -12.22 -21.69 -0.71
N GLY A 172 -13.19 -22.19 -1.48
CA GLY A 172 -13.08 -22.40 -2.92
C GLY A 172 -12.59 -21.15 -3.68
N ARG A 173 -12.93 -19.93 -3.24
CA ARG A 173 -12.49 -18.67 -3.88
C ARG A 173 -10.98 -18.48 -3.80
N TRP A 174 -10.35 -18.98 -2.74
CA TRP A 174 -8.90 -18.89 -2.59
C TRP A 174 -8.19 -19.88 -3.53
N TYR A 175 -8.74 -21.07 -3.70
CA TYR A 175 -8.25 -22.04 -4.68
C TYR A 175 -8.48 -21.59 -6.13
N GLU A 176 -9.63 -20.97 -6.45
CA GLU A 176 -9.86 -20.33 -7.76
C GLU A 176 -8.77 -19.29 -8.06
N LYS A 177 -8.45 -18.45 -7.07
CA LYS A 177 -7.38 -17.46 -7.17
C LYS A 177 -6.01 -18.08 -7.42
N LEU A 178 -5.78 -19.32 -7.01
CA LEU A 178 -4.55 -20.09 -7.26
C LEU A 178 -4.58 -20.89 -8.56
N ASN A 179 -5.69 -20.86 -9.31
CA ASN A 179 -5.97 -21.74 -10.45
C ASN A 179 -5.99 -23.24 -10.08
N GLU A 180 -6.26 -23.58 -8.82
CA GLU A 180 -6.44 -24.96 -8.36
C GLU A 180 -7.93 -25.36 -8.47
N TRP A 181 -8.42 -25.47 -9.70
CA TRP A 181 -9.86 -25.63 -10.00
C TRP A 181 -10.51 -26.87 -9.38
N GLU A 182 -9.80 -28.00 -9.35
CA GLU A 182 -10.31 -29.23 -8.74
C GLU A 182 -10.52 -29.08 -7.23
N LYS A 183 -9.54 -28.48 -6.52
CA LYS A 183 -9.65 -28.20 -5.08
C LYS A 183 -10.70 -27.12 -4.80
N ALA A 184 -10.82 -26.13 -5.68
CA ALA A 184 -11.86 -25.12 -5.57
C ALA A 184 -13.25 -25.76 -5.65
N LEU A 185 -13.48 -26.63 -6.63
CA LEU A 185 -14.73 -27.36 -6.81
C LEU A 185 -15.06 -28.22 -5.60
N GLU A 186 -14.09 -28.99 -5.10
CA GLU A 186 -14.25 -29.80 -3.89
C GLU A 186 -14.65 -28.92 -2.69
N ALA A 187 -13.92 -27.83 -2.46
CA ALA A 187 -14.21 -26.89 -1.37
C ALA A 187 -15.63 -26.32 -1.46
N TYR A 188 -16.13 -25.97 -2.66
CA TYR A 188 -17.51 -25.51 -2.86
C TYR A 188 -18.57 -26.60 -2.66
N MET A 189 -18.24 -27.87 -2.89
CA MET A 189 -19.16 -28.99 -2.68
C MET A 189 -19.25 -29.40 -1.20
N THR A 190 -18.17 -29.20 -0.45
CA THR A 190 -18.09 -29.53 0.99
C THR A 190 -18.39 -28.35 1.91
N ASP A 191 -18.66 -27.17 1.35
CA ASP A 191 -18.98 -25.96 2.13
C ASP A 191 -20.26 -26.19 2.96
N PRO A 192 -20.25 -25.94 4.27
CA PRO A 192 -21.43 -26.13 5.12
C PRO A 192 -22.53 -25.08 4.88
N GLU A 193 -22.22 -23.97 4.20
CA GLU A 193 -23.22 -22.97 3.85
C GLU A 193 -24.25 -23.51 2.83
N PRO A 194 -25.52 -23.08 2.91
CA PRO A 194 -26.54 -23.53 1.97
C PRO A 194 -26.17 -23.10 0.54
N LEU A 195 -26.41 -24.01 -0.41
CA LEU A 195 -26.14 -23.75 -1.83
C LEU A 195 -26.82 -22.44 -2.29
N SER A 196 -26.00 -21.45 -2.60
CA SER A 196 -26.41 -20.16 -3.11
C SER A 196 -26.17 -20.06 -4.62
N ASP A 197 -26.88 -19.15 -5.31
CA ASP A 197 -26.66 -18.87 -6.73
C ASP A 197 -25.20 -18.46 -7.01
N GLU A 198 -24.56 -17.78 -6.05
CA GLU A 198 -23.16 -17.41 -6.15
C GLU A 198 -22.25 -18.64 -6.12
N MET A 199 -22.47 -19.57 -5.19
CA MET A 199 -21.72 -20.84 -5.14
C MET A 199 -21.90 -21.67 -6.41
N VAL A 200 -23.12 -21.75 -6.94
CA VAL A 200 -23.40 -22.44 -8.20
C VAL A 200 -22.59 -21.82 -9.35
N GLY A 201 -22.54 -20.48 -9.43
CA GLY A 201 -21.74 -19.79 -10.44
C GLY A 201 -20.23 -20.04 -10.32
N HIS A 202 -19.72 -20.23 -9.09
CA HIS A 202 -18.34 -20.64 -8.86
C HIS A 202 -18.07 -22.10 -9.25
N GLN A 203 -18.96 -23.03 -8.89
CA GLN A 203 -18.86 -24.44 -9.28
C GLN A 203 -18.87 -24.60 -10.81
N MET A 204 -19.74 -23.86 -11.52
CA MET A 204 -19.77 -23.86 -12.99
C MET A 204 -18.44 -23.39 -13.59
N ARG A 205 -17.85 -22.30 -13.07
CA ARG A 205 -16.53 -21.83 -13.52
C ARG A 205 -15.44 -22.87 -13.33
N CYS A 206 -15.44 -23.58 -12.21
CA CYS A 206 -14.47 -24.65 -11.95
C CYS A 206 -14.63 -25.84 -12.92
N LEU A 207 -15.86 -26.13 -13.37
CA LEU A 207 -16.14 -27.21 -14.34
C LEU A 207 -15.79 -26.83 -15.79
N GLU A 208 -15.71 -25.54 -16.10
CA GLU A 208 -15.36 -25.02 -17.43
C GLU A 208 -13.85 -24.86 -17.66
N ALA A 209 -13.06 -24.80 -16.58
CA ALA A 209 -11.62 -24.54 -16.59
C ALA A 209 -10.77 -25.76 -17.01
#